data_AF-F2CU46-F1
#
_entry.id   AF-F2CU46-F1
#
_cell.length_a   1.000
_cell.length_b   1.000
_cell.length_c   1.000
_cell.angle_alpha   90.00
_cell.angle_beta   90.00
_cell.angle_gamma   90.00
#
_symmetry.space_group_name_H-M   'P 1'
#
loop_
_entity.id
_entity.type
_entity.pdbx_description
1 polymer ?
#
loop_
_entity_poly.entity_id
_entity_poly.type
_entity_poly.pdbx_seq_one_letter_code
_entity_poly.pdbx_strand_id
1 'polypeptide(L)'
;MLPEIREEGGVGTSATKAMSASLSGKRGRYVRQVTGRHNDTDLHVAARAGDAAALRRALDEAAVVVAAGEAGEGLEAVRRAVAAEANEAGETPLLAAAEKGHLEVVVELLRHLDAHGVAAKNRSGYDALHVAAREGHHAVVQEMLCHDRMAAKTFGPANTTPLISAATRGHAEVVKLLLEQDDFGLGEMAKDNGKNALHFAARQGHMEIVKALLEKDPQLARRNDKKGQTALHMAVKGTNCDVLRALVDADPAIVMLPDKNGNTALHVATRKKRAEIVIVLLRLPDTHVNALNRDHKTAFDIAEGLPHCEESSDIKDILSQHGALRSRELNQPRDELRKTVTEIKKDVHTQLEQTRKTNKNVHGIAKELRKLHREGINNATNSVTVVAVLFATVAFAAIFTVPGGNENNGVAIVVQTASFRIFFIFNAIALFTSLAVVVVQITVVRGETKSERKVVEVINKLMWLASICTTISFIASCYIVLGRHFQWAAILVSLIGGVTMTGVLGTMTYYVVKSKRMRKIRKKEKMSRRSGSSSWIDNTEISETELNQVYAL
;
A
#
# COMPACT_ATOMS: atom_id res chain seq x y z
N MET A 1 -31.84 31.60 -25.97
CA MET A 1 -30.98 32.11 -27.06
C MET A 1 -29.61 31.50 -26.91
N LEU A 2 -29.37 30.43 -27.66
CA LEU A 2 -28.05 29.90 -28.04
C LEU A 2 -28.07 29.84 -29.57
N PRO A 3 -26.92 30.00 -30.24
CA PRO A 3 -26.44 28.86 -31.00
C PRO A 3 -24.92 28.64 -31.00
N GLU A 4 -24.57 27.45 -31.46
CA GLU A 4 -23.29 26.75 -31.52
C GLU A 4 -22.26 27.35 -32.48
N ILE A 5 -20.97 27.15 -32.16
CA ILE A 5 -19.84 27.36 -33.07
C ILE A 5 -19.50 26.00 -33.71
N ARG A 6 -19.62 25.93 -35.04
CA ARG A 6 -19.31 24.77 -35.88
C ARG A 6 -18.07 25.09 -36.73
N GLU A 7 -17.24 24.06 -36.91
CA GLU A 7 -16.01 24.05 -37.71
C GLU A 7 -16.23 24.51 -39.16
N GLU A 8 -15.34 25.36 -39.68
CA GLU A 8 -15.04 25.44 -41.11
C GLU A 8 -13.57 25.09 -41.35
N GLY A 9 -13.36 23.92 -41.95
CA GLY A 9 -12.09 23.52 -42.53
C GLY A 9 -11.98 23.95 -44.00
N GLY A 10 -10.75 24.15 -44.45
CA GLY A 10 -10.38 23.89 -45.84
C GLY A 10 -10.47 25.06 -46.82
N VAL A 11 -9.75 26.16 -46.57
CA VAL A 11 -9.43 27.16 -47.60
C VAL A 11 -7.92 27.36 -47.65
N GLY A 12 -7.23 26.56 -48.46
CA GLY A 12 -5.77 26.67 -48.64
C GLY A 12 -5.19 25.84 -49.79
N THR A 13 -5.92 24.83 -50.28
CA THR A 13 -5.46 23.91 -51.33
C THR A 13 -5.95 24.26 -52.75
N SER A 14 -6.77 25.31 -52.91
CA SER A 14 -7.36 25.67 -54.21
C SER A 14 -6.52 26.68 -55.00
N ALA A 15 -5.87 27.64 -54.32
CA ALA A 15 -5.12 28.71 -54.99
C ALA A 15 -3.80 28.20 -55.63
N THR A 16 -3.12 27.24 -55.00
CA THR A 16 -1.90 26.62 -55.54
C THR A 16 -2.19 25.67 -56.69
N LYS A 17 -3.35 25.00 -56.67
CA LYS A 17 -3.81 24.15 -57.78
C LYS A 17 -4.23 24.98 -59.00
N ALA A 18 -4.78 26.18 -58.77
CA ALA A 18 -5.15 27.12 -59.84
C ALA A 18 -3.93 27.79 -60.50
N MET A 19 -2.87 28.12 -59.75
CA MET A 19 -1.60 28.60 -60.35
C MET A 19 -0.79 27.48 -61.02
N SER A 20 -0.84 26.24 -60.51
CA SER A 20 -0.24 25.09 -61.21
C SER A 20 -0.99 24.71 -62.50
N ALA A 21 -2.29 25.02 -62.56
CA ALA A 21 -3.13 24.73 -63.72
C ALA A 21 -2.94 25.76 -64.84
N SER A 22 -2.73 27.05 -64.52
CA SER A 22 -2.54 28.08 -65.57
C SER A 22 -1.20 27.95 -66.31
N LEU A 23 -0.17 27.37 -65.68
CA LEU A 23 1.10 27.00 -66.31
C LEU A 23 1.07 25.64 -67.03
N SER A 24 0.03 24.82 -66.84
CA SER A 24 -0.12 23.55 -67.56
C SER A 24 -0.65 23.72 -69.00
N GLY A 25 -1.29 24.85 -69.29
CA GLY A 25 -1.87 25.16 -70.61
C GLY A 25 -0.87 25.66 -71.67
N LYS A 26 0.40 25.90 -71.31
CA LYS A 26 1.44 26.40 -72.23
C LYS A 26 2.73 25.59 -72.17
N ARG A 27 2.66 24.26 -72.06
CA ARG A 27 3.83 23.40 -72.29
C ARG A 27 3.96 23.07 -73.78
N GLY A 28 4.84 23.77 -74.48
CA GLY A 28 5.46 23.22 -75.68
C GLY A 28 6.08 21.86 -75.32
N ARG A 29 5.82 20.83 -76.14
CA ARG A 29 6.22 19.45 -75.86
C ARG A 29 7.74 19.31 -75.87
N TYR A 30 8.36 19.47 -74.71
CA TYR A 30 9.69 18.93 -74.43
C TYR A 30 9.58 17.41 -74.30
N VAL A 31 10.30 16.66 -75.16
CA VAL A 31 10.44 15.21 -75.01
C VAL A 31 11.59 14.99 -74.05
N ARG A 32 11.27 14.54 -72.84
CA ARG A 32 12.25 14.22 -71.80
C ARG A 32 13.19 13.14 -72.32
N GLN A 33 14.48 13.47 -72.49
CA GLN A 33 15.50 12.46 -72.71
C GLN A 33 15.80 11.83 -71.35
N VAL A 34 15.49 10.55 -71.26
CA VAL A 34 15.51 9.78 -70.01
C VAL A 34 16.60 8.73 -70.13
N THR A 35 17.55 8.72 -69.21
CA THR A 35 18.68 7.78 -69.19
C THR A 35 18.63 6.91 -67.93
N GLY A 36 19.01 5.63 -68.06
CA GLY A 36 19.13 4.69 -66.93
C GLY A 36 17.83 4.05 -66.42
N ARG A 37 17.93 3.33 -65.28
CA ARG A 37 16.87 2.49 -64.69
C ARG A 37 15.80 3.25 -63.89
N HIS A 38 16.07 4.49 -63.49
CA HIS A 38 15.21 5.30 -62.61
C HIS A 38 14.68 6.56 -63.29
N ASN A 39 14.75 6.55 -64.62
CA ASN A 39 14.42 7.68 -65.46
C ASN A 39 15.16 8.97 -65.07
N ASP A 40 16.48 8.83 -64.85
CA ASP A 40 17.37 9.96 -64.58
C ASP A 40 17.38 10.88 -65.81
N THR A 41 17.22 12.18 -65.60
CA THR A 41 17.44 13.15 -66.69
C THR A 41 18.93 13.39 -66.87
N ASP A 42 19.34 13.96 -67.99
CA ASP A 42 20.75 14.29 -68.22
C ASP A 42 21.32 15.22 -67.13
N LEU A 43 20.47 16.05 -66.49
CA LEU A 43 20.83 16.81 -65.30
C LEU A 43 21.16 15.92 -64.09
N HIS A 44 20.41 14.83 -63.86
CA HIS A 44 20.71 13.89 -62.77
C HIS A 44 22.04 13.17 -63.02
N VAL A 45 22.33 12.78 -64.26
CA VAL A 45 23.60 12.14 -64.62
C VAL A 45 24.77 13.11 -64.45
N ALA A 46 24.65 14.35 -64.96
CA ALA A 46 25.65 15.40 -64.76
C ALA A 46 25.86 15.72 -63.27
N ALA A 47 24.76 15.77 -62.50
CA ALA A 47 24.80 16.02 -61.07
C ALA A 47 25.45 14.89 -60.26
N ARG A 48 25.27 13.61 -60.66
CA ARG A 48 25.98 12.47 -60.04
C ARG A 48 27.46 12.42 -60.44
N ALA A 49 27.78 12.82 -61.67
CA ALA A 49 29.14 12.83 -62.20
C ALA A 49 29.98 14.00 -61.67
N GLY A 50 29.35 15.09 -61.24
CA GLY A 50 30.05 16.29 -60.78
C GLY A 50 30.49 17.22 -61.90
N ASP A 51 29.98 17.04 -63.12
CA ASP A 51 30.34 17.85 -64.28
C ASP A 51 29.44 19.09 -64.37
N ALA A 52 29.91 20.21 -63.79
CA ALA A 52 29.21 21.49 -63.83
C ALA A 52 29.07 22.05 -65.25
N ALA A 53 29.98 21.74 -66.17
CA ALA A 53 29.91 22.19 -67.55
C ALA A 53 28.83 21.42 -68.34
N ALA A 54 28.73 20.10 -68.14
CA ALA A 54 27.62 19.31 -68.66
C ALA A 54 26.27 19.74 -68.06
N LEU A 55 26.24 20.07 -66.77
CA LEU A 55 25.02 20.56 -66.12
C LEU A 55 24.53 21.89 -66.73
N ARG A 56 25.43 22.86 -66.92
CA ARG A 56 25.11 24.14 -67.59
C ARG A 56 24.60 23.93 -69.01
N ARG A 57 25.29 23.09 -69.80
CA ARG A 57 24.85 22.74 -71.16
C ARG A 57 23.45 22.12 -71.16
N ALA A 58 23.19 21.16 -70.27
CA ALA A 58 21.88 20.53 -70.16
C ALA A 58 20.78 21.51 -69.72
N LEU A 59 21.09 22.45 -68.81
CA LEU A 59 20.17 23.53 -68.41
C LEU A 59 19.88 24.48 -69.58
N ASP A 60 20.91 24.87 -70.34
CA ASP A 60 20.78 25.76 -71.51
C ASP A 60 20.01 25.10 -72.65
N GLU A 61 20.31 23.84 -72.97
CA GLU A 61 19.59 23.06 -73.99
C GLU A 61 18.11 22.88 -73.61
N ALA A 62 17.82 22.52 -72.36
CA ALA A 62 16.44 22.40 -71.88
C ALA A 62 15.70 23.75 -71.91
N ALA A 63 16.39 24.85 -71.61
CA ALA A 63 15.81 26.18 -71.62
C ALA A 63 15.51 26.68 -73.05
N VAL A 64 16.39 26.41 -74.02
CA VAL A 64 16.19 26.76 -75.44
C VAL A 64 15.05 25.97 -76.09
N VAL A 65 14.92 24.67 -75.79
CA VAL A 65 13.86 23.83 -76.37
C VAL A 65 12.45 24.24 -75.91
N VAL A 66 12.33 24.80 -74.70
CA VAL A 66 11.03 25.21 -74.14
C VAL A 66 10.69 26.68 -74.43
N ALA A 67 11.69 27.56 -74.56
CA ALA A 67 11.51 29.01 -74.71
C ALA A 67 11.38 29.49 -76.17
N ALA A 68 10.72 28.73 -77.05
CA ALA A 68 10.49 29.11 -78.45
C ALA A 68 9.43 30.24 -78.64
N GLY A 69 9.29 31.19 -77.70
CA GLY A 69 8.31 32.28 -77.84
C GLY A 69 8.29 33.45 -76.84
N GLU A 70 9.00 33.42 -75.70
CA GLU A 70 8.99 34.54 -74.74
C GLU A 70 10.41 34.86 -74.21
N ALA A 71 10.78 36.14 -74.22
CA ALA A 71 12.12 36.62 -73.90
C ALA A 71 12.34 36.84 -72.38
N GLY A 72 13.50 36.41 -71.88
CA GLY A 72 14.07 36.80 -70.58
C GLY A 72 13.51 36.05 -69.36
N GLU A 73 12.31 36.42 -68.91
CA GLU A 73 11.74 35.89 -67.64
C GLU A 73 11.29 34.43 -67.75
N GLY A 74 10.85 34.01 -68.95
CA GLY A 74 10.48 32.62 -69.22
C GLY A 74 11.67 31.66 -69.15
N LEU A 75 12.88 32.10 -69.50
CA LEU A 75 14.08 31.24 -69.54
C LEU A 75 14.50 30.80 -68.14
N GLU A 76 14.56 31.73 -67.19
CA GLU A 76 14.87 31.41 -65.79
C GLU A 76 13.75 30.59 -65.12
N ALA A 77 12.49 30.85 -65.47
CA ALA A 77 11.38 30.02 -65.02
C ALA A 77 11.48 28.57 -65.52
N VAL A 78 11.93 28.37 -66.76
CA VAL A 78 12.20 27.03 -67.31
C VAL A 78 13.41 26.40 -66.62
N ARG A 79 14.54 27.11 -66.48
CA ARG A 79 15.73 26.60 -65.77
C ARG A 79 15.38 26.13 -64.36
N ARG A 80 14.60 26.92 -63.63
CA ARG A 80 14.07 26.56 -62.30
C ARG A 80 13.22 25.30 -62.33
N ALA A 81 12.27 25.21 -63.26
CA ALA A 81 11.36 24.06 -63.35
C ALA A 81 12.10 22.76 -63.69
N VAL A 82 13.11 22.83 -64.58
CA VAL A 82 13.95 21.69 -64.96
C VAL A 82 14.90 21.29 -63.83
N ALA A 83 15.51 22.26 -63.14
CA ALA A 83 16.38 22.01 -62.00
C ALA A 83 15.64 21.40 -60.79
N ALA A 84 14.35 21.68 -60.64
CA ALA A 84 13.49 21.13 -59.59
C ALA A 84 12.79 19.81 -59.99
N GLU A 85 12.98 19.32 -61.21
CA GLU A 85 12.31 18.12 -61.69
C GLU A 85 12.85 16.87 -60.99
N ALA A 86 11.96 16.07 -60.40
CA ALA A 86 12.33 14.82 -59.76
C ALA A 86 12.34 13.64 -60.75
N ASN A 87 13.29 12.71 -60.58
CA ASN A 87 13.28 11.42 -61.26
C ASN A 87 12.16 10.50 -60.72
N GLU A 88 12.03 9.29 -61.27
CA GLU A 88 11.02 8.36 -60.74
C GLU A 88 11.29 7.96 -59.29
N ALA A 89 12.54 7.95 -58.84
CA ALA A 89 12.89 7.74 -57.44
C ALA A 89 12.55 8.94 -56.52
N GLY A 90 11.98 10.02 -57.07
CA GLY A 90 11.66 11.24 -56.35
C GLY A 90 12.89 12.05 -55.94
N GLU A 91 14.06 11.75 -56.51
CA GLU A 91 15.31 12.48 -56.28
C GLU A 91 15.39 13.64 -57.26
N THR A 92 15.85 14.80 -56.78
CA THR A 92 16.17 15.96 -57.63
C THR A 92 17.66 15.95 -58.00
N PRO A 93 18.09 16.67 -59.05
CA PRO A 93 19.51 16.83 -59.37
C PRO A 93 20.31 17.38 -58.18
N LEU A 94 19.72 18.28 -57.39
CA LEU A 94 20.34 18.83 -56.17
C LEU A 94 20.57 17.75 -55.11
N LEU A 95 19.61 16.85 -54.89
CA LEU A 95 19.76 15.71 -53.98
C LEU A 95 20.89 14.77 -54.43
N ALA A 96 21.01 14.50 -55.73
CA ALA A 96 22.06 13.66 -56.28
C ALA A 96 23.46 14.30 -56.14
N ALA A 97 23.58 15.61 -56.41
CA ALA A 97 24.82 16.36 -56.22
C ALA A 97 25.22 16.43 -54.73
N ALA A 98 24.24 16.68 -53.84
CA ALA A 98 24.44 16.73 -52.40
C ALA A 98 24.82 15.37 -51.79
N GLU A 99 24.33 14.26 -52.34
CA GLU A 99 24.75 12.91 -51.94
C GLU A 99 26.21 12.62 -52.29
N LYS A 100 26.67 13.09 -53.45
CA LYS A 100 28.04 12.86 -53.93
C LYS A 100 29.04 13.91 -53.46
N GLY A 101 28.59 15.04 -52.94
CA GLY A 101 29.45 16.10 -52.41
C GLY A 101 30.01 17.05 -53.46
N HIS A 102 29.37 17.13 -54.64
CA HIS A 102 29.86 17.93 -55.76
C HIS A 102 29.50 19.41 -55.60
N LEU A 103 30.35 20.17 -54.91
CA LEU A 103 30.13 21.57 -54.55
C LEU A 103 29.79 22.46 -55.75
N GLU A 104 30.57 22.39 -56.83
CA GLU A 104 30.39 23.28 -58.00
C GLU A 104 29.02 23.10 -58.66
N VAL A 105 28.54 21.86 -58.72
CA VAL A 105 27.20 21.52 -59.23
C VAL A 105 26.12 22.04 -58.28
N VAL A 106 26.31 21.92 -56.97
CA VAL A 106 25.37 22.45 -55.97
C VAL A 106 25.27 23.97 -56.07
N VAL A 107 26.39 24.70 -56.14
CA VAL A 107 26.42 26.16 -56.32
C VAL A 107 25.65 26.56 -57.58
N GLU A 108 25.88 25.86 -58.68
CA GLU A 108 25.20 26.16 -59.95
C GLU A 108 23.70 25.92 -59.87
N LEU A 109 23.26 24.82 -59.25
CA LEU A 109 21.83 24.52 -59.09
C LEU A 109 21.13 25.51 -58.15
N LEU A 110 21.79 25.92 -57.05
CA LEU A 110 21.22 26.85 -56.07
C LEU A 110 20.92 28.23 -56.69
N ARG A 111 21.73 28.70 -57.65
CA ARG A 111 21.49 29.97 -58.37
C ARG A 111 20.15 30.03 -59.08
N HIS A 112 19.61 28.88 -59.50
CA HIS A 112 18.36 28.80 -60.27
C HIS A 112 17.18 28.24 -59.44
N LEU A 113 17.42 27.74 -58.23
CA LEU A 113 16.40 27.11 -57.38
C LEU A 113 15.83 28.09 -56.35
N ASP A 114 14.50 28.13 -56.27
CA ASP A 114 13.81 28.84 -55.18
C ASP A 114 13.81 27.99 -53.89
N ALA A 115 13.47 28.60 -52.75
CA ALA A 115 13.39 27.94 -51.45
C ALA A 115 12.58 26.62 -51.45
N HIS A 116 11.51 26.55 -52.26
CA HIS A 116 10.70 25.32 -52.39
C HIS A 116 11.46 24.18 -53.11
N GLY A 117 12.31 24.51 -54.08
CA GLY A 117 13.13 23.54 -54.80
C GLY A 117 14.31 23.03 -53.96
N VAL A 118 14.90 23.90 -53.15
CA VAL A 118 15.95 23.51 -52.18
C VAL A 118 15.38 22.60 -51.08
N ALA A 119 14.15 22.87 -50.63
CA ALA A 119 13.44 22.08 -49.63
C ALA A 119 12.74 20.82 -50.21
N ALA A 120 12.97 20.49 -51.48
CA ALA A 120 12.41 19.30 -52.10
C ALA A 120 12.96 18.03 -51.42
N LYS A 121 12.05 17.10 -51.12
CA LYS A 121 12.37 15.87 -50.39
C LYS A 121 12.33 14.67 -51.32
N ASN A 122 13.26 13.74 -51.12
CA ASN A 122 13.22 12.43 -51.78
C ASN A 122 12.08 11.55 -51.23
N ARG A 123 11.87 10.37 -51.83
CA ARG A 123 10.88 9.37 -51.36
C ARG A 123 11.08 8.93 -49.90
N SER A 124 12.29 9.07 -49.37
CA SER A 124 12.60 8.78 -47.96
C SER A 124 12.28 9.96 -47.03
N GLY A 125 11.82 11.10 -47.57
CA GLY A 125 11.46 12.30 -46.82
C GLY A 125 12.64 13.19 -46.43
N TYR A 126 13.83 12.98 -47.00
CA TYR A 126 15.02 13.81 -46.75
C TYR A 126 15.21 14.84 -47.86
N ASP A 127 15.59 16.06 -47.50
CA ASP A 127 16.05 17.08 -48.45
C ASP A 127 17.57 16.99 -48.69
N ALA A 128 18.06 17.85 -49.58
CA ALA A 128 19.47 17.89 -49.97
C ALA A 128 20.41 18.20 -48.80
N LEU A 129 20.01 19.06 -47.85
CA LEU A 129 20.84 19.40 -46.69
C LEU A 129 20.96 18.21 -45.73
N HIS A 130 19.86 17.49 -45.50
CA HIS A 130 19.90 16.26 -44.71
C HIS A 130 20.82 15.22 -45.32
N VAL A 131 20.80 15.06 -46.65
CA VAL A 131 21.66 14.11 -47.36
C VAL A 131 23.12 14.55 -47.28
N ALA A 132 23.44 15.81 -47.59
CA ALA A 132 24.80 16.34 -47.47
C ALA A 132 25.35 16.22 -46.04
N ALA A 133 24.53 16.53 -45.03
CA ALA A 133 24.91 16.40 -43.62
C ALA A 133 25.09 14.94 -43.19
N ARG A 134 24.29 14.02 -43.73
CA ARG A 134 24.39 12.58 -43.46
C ARG A 134 25.63 11.96 -44.08
N GLU A 135 26.05 12.42 -45.26
CA GLU A 135 27.25 11.90 -45.95
C GLU A 135 28.53 12.66 -45.55
N GLY A 136 28.41 13.79 -44.84
CA GLY A 136 29.54 14.51 -44.25
C GLY A 136 30.18 15.56 -45.15
N HIS A 137 29.49 16.01 -46.19
CA HIS A 137 30.02 16.98 -47.16
C HIS A 137 30.00 18.41 -46.62
N HIS A 138 30.99 18.74 -45.79
CA HIS A 138 31.10 20.02 -45.09
C HIS A 138 30.94 21.25 -46.01
N ALA A 139 31.69 21.31 -47.12
CA ALA A 139 31.64 22.46 -48.04
C ALA A 139 30.25 22.64 -48.68
N VAL A 140 29.57 21.54 -49.01
CA VAL A 140 28.20 21.58 -49.55
C VAL A 140 27.22 22.07 -48.49
N VAL A 141 27.33 21.58 -47.25
CA VAL A 141 26.47 22.05 -46.14
C VAL A 141 26.68 23.54 -45.87
N GLN A 142 27.93 24.00 -45.88
CA GLN A 142 28.27 25.41 -45.69
C GLN A 142 27.61 26.29 -46.76
N GLU A 143 27.79 25.95 -48.04
CA GLU A 143 27.23 26.72 -49.15
C GLU A 143 25.69 26.75 -49.11
N MET A 144 25.06 25.61 -48.82
CA MET A 144 23.60 25.54 -48.70
C MET A 144 23.06 26.41 -47.55
N LEU A 145 23.78 26.49 -46.43
CA LEU A 145 23.40 27.34 -45.28
C LEU A 145 23.67 28.82 -45.53
N CYS A 146 24.70 29.16 -46.31
CA CYS A 146 24.92 30.52 -46.80
C CYS A 146 23.79 30.97 -47.73
N HIS A 147 23.26 30.06 -48.56
CA HIS A 147 22.16 30.35 -49.47
C HIS A 147 20.80 30.45 -48.75
N ASP A 148 20.48 29.50 -47.87
CA ASP A 148 19.28 29.56 -47.03
C ASP A 148 19.56 29.00 -45.63
N ARG A 149 19.67 29.91 -44.66
CA ARG A 149 19.89 29.54 -43.26
C ARG A 149 18.72 28.75 -42.65
N MET A 150 17.50 28.93 -43.15
CA MET A 150 16.32 28.21 -42.65
C MET A 150 16.32 26.74 -43.05
N ALA A 151 17.14 26.35 -44.04
CA ALA A 151 17.30 24.95 -44.44
C ALA A 151 17.75 24.07 -43.26
N ALA A 152 18.48 24.61 -42.27
CA ALA A 152 18.90 23.88 -41.07
C ALA A 152 17.74 23.37 -40.19
N LYS A 153 16.57 24.03 -40.25
CA LYS A 153 15.37 23.72 -39.44
C LYS A 153 14.40 22.77 -40.14
N THR A 154 14.76 22.29 -41.32
CA THR A 154 13.94 21.32 -42.05
C THR A 154 13.82 20.01 -41.27
N PHE A 155 12.67 19.36 -41.44
CA PHE A 155 12.38 18.07 -40.80
C PHE A 155 12.33 16.96 -41.84
N GLY A 156 13.26 16.02 -41.74
CA GLY A 156 13.20 14.74 -42.41
C GLY A 156 12.16 13.79 -41.80
N PRO A 157 12.15 12.51 -42.18
CA PRO A 157 11.26 11.52 -41.61
C PRO A 157 11.46 11.40 -40.09
N ALA A 158 10.35 11.23 -39.37
CA ALA A 158 10.29 11.14 -37.92
C ALA A 158 10.93 12.34 -37.17
N ASN A 159 10.76 13.55 -37.72
CA ASN A 159 11.34 14.80 -37.20
C ASN A 159 12.87 14.74 -37.03
N THR A 160 13.55 14.06 -37.96
CA THR A 160 15.02 14.09 -38.02
C THR A 160 15.46 15.47 -38.52
N THR A 161 16.46 16.07 -37.90
CA THR A 161 17.09 17.31 -38.38
C THR A 161 18.43 16.99 -39.08
N PRO A 162 18.99 17.90 -39.89
CA PRO A 162 20.31 17.73 -40.49
C PRO A 162 21.41 17.50 -39.42
N LEU A 163 21.31 18.18 -38.28
CA LEU A 163 22.20 17.98 -37.13
C LEU A 163 22.15 16.54 -36.60
N ILE A 164 20.94 15.97 -36.46
CA ILE A 164 20.78 14.58 -36.00
C ILE A 164 21.35 13.60 -37.04
N SER A 165 21.18 13.86 -38.34
CA SER A 165 21.76 13.05 -39.41
C SER A 165 23.30 13.02 -39.35
N ALA A 166 23.94 14.19 -39.24
CA ALA A 166 25.39 14.31 -39.11
C ALA A 166 25.91 13.66 -37.81
N ALA A 167 25.23 13.93 -36.68
CA ALA A 167 25.57 13.37 -35.38
C ALA A 167 25.43 11.85 -35.32
N THR A 168 24.47 11.27 -36.04
CA THR A 168 24.29 9.80 -36.11
C THR A 168 25.41 9.13 -36.91
N ARG A 169 25.91 9.81 -37.95
CA ARG A 169 26.93 9.28 -38.87
C ARG A 169 28.37 9.57 -38.46
N GLY A 170 28.60 10.55 -37.59
CA GLY A 170 29.92 10.82 -37.03
C GLY A 170 30.67 11.96 -37.72
N HIS A 171 29.97 12.84 -38.44
CA HIS A 171 30.60 13.95 -39.16
C HIS A 171 30.77 15.17 -38.25
N ALA A 172 31.84 15.19 -37.45
CA ALA A 172 32.11 16.21 -36.44
C ALA A 172 32.20 17.63 -37.01
N GLU A 173 32.87 17.82 -38.14
CA GLU A 173 33.02 19.13 -38.78
C GLU A 173 31.69 19.71 -39.30
N VAL A 174 30.78 18.86 -39.77
CA VAL A 174 29.43 19.26 -40.15
C VAL A 174 28.61 19.63 -38.91
N VAL A 175 28.73 18.86 -37.82
CA VAL A 175 28.06 19.18 -36.55
C VAL A 175 28.53 20.52 -36.01
N LYS A 176 29.84 20.77 -35.94
CA LYS A 176 30.38 22.06 -35.47
C LYS A 176 29.83 23.21 -36.28
N LEU A 177 29.86 23.11 -37.61
CA LEU A 177 29.32 24.14 -38.50
C LEU A 177 27.82 24.39 -38.26
N LEU A 178 27.01 23.33 -38.09
CA LEU A 178 25.59 23.47 -37.77
C LEU A 178 25.35 24.08 -36.37
N LEU A 179 26.23 23.81 -35.40
CA LEU A 179 26.17 24.36 -34.04
C LEU A 179 26.66 25.82 -33.95
N GLU A 180 27.60 26.22 -34.80
CA GLU A 180 28.03 27.62 -34.96
C GLU A 180 26.89 28.47 -35.51
N GLN A 181 26.13 27.91 -36.44
CA GLN A 181 24.95 28.55 -37.03
C GLN A 181 23.67 28.38 -36.18
N ASP A 182 23.78 27.85 -34.96
CA ASP A 182 22.66 27.48 -34.09
C ASP A 182 22.02 28.67 -33.35
N ASP A 183 21.41 29.60 -34.10
CA ASP A 183 20.54 30.64 -33.55
C ASP A 183 19.12 30.10 -33.23
N PHE A 184 18.85 28.83 -33.57
CA PHE A 184 17.51 28.24 -33.60
C PHE A 184 17.28 27.13 -32.57
N GLY A 185 18.28 26.76 -31.78
CA GLY A 185 18.19 25.68 -30.79
C GLY A 185 18.13 24.28 -31.42
N LEU A 186 18.83 24.06 -32.54
CA LEU A 186 18.94 22.79 -33.26
C LEU A 186 19.44 21.66 -32.35
N GLY A 187 20.32 21.96 -31.40
CA GLY A 187 20.80 21.00 -30.39
C GLY A 187 19.68 20.44 -29.52
N GLU A 188 18.66 21.25 -29.22
CA GLU A 188 17.52 20.86 -28.39
C GLU A 188 16.46 20.03 -29.13
N MET A 189 16.45 20.13 -30.45
CA MET A 189 15.47 19.46 -31.29
C MET A 189 15.62 17.94 -31.20
N ALA A 190 14.48 17.25 -31.14
CA ALA A 190 14.43 15.81 -30.97
C ALA A 190 13.53 15.18 -32.04
N LYS A 191 13.86 13.93 -32.38
CA LYS A 191 12.98 13.08 -33.20
C LYS A 191 11.68 12.76 -32.48
N ASP A 192 10.76 12.13 -33.21
CA ASP A 192 9.48 11.66 -32.65
C ASP A 192 9.60 10.74 -31.44
N ASN A 193 10.75 10.08 -31.24
CA ASN A 193 11.00 9.24 -30.08
C ASN A 193 11.60 10.00 -28.88
N GLY A 194 11.73 11.33 -28.98
CA GLY A 194 12.32 12.20 -27.96
C GLY A 194 13.85 12.19 -27.94
N LYS A 195 14.52 11.54 -28.89
CA LYS A 195 15.99 11.52 -28.94
C LYS A 195 16.52 12.71 -29.73
N ASN A 196 17.43 13.46 -29.11
CA ASN A 196 18.19 14.55 -29.72
C ASN A 196 19.52 14.04 -30.32
N ALA A 197 20.32 14.94 -30.90
CA ALA A 197 21.62 14.63 -31.50
C ALA A 197 22.59 13.95 -30.51
N LEU A 198 22.63 14.40 -29.25
CA LEU A 198 23.50 13.85 -28.21
C LEU A 198 23.18 12.38 -27.91
N HIS A 199 21.91 11.99 -27.87
CA HIS A 199 21.51 10.58 -27.70
C HIS A 199 22.06 9.67 -28.79
N PHE A 200 22.07 10.13 -30.05
CA PHE A 200 22.58 9.34 -31.17
C PHE A 200 24.11 9.32 -31.19
N ALA A 201 24.76 10.48 -31.04
CA ALA A 201 26.22 10.57 -30.95
C ALA A 201 26.78 9.71 -29.81
N ALA A 202 26.13 9.76 -28.64
CA ALA A 202 26.51 8.96 -27.48
C ALA A 202 26.41 7.46 -27.76
N ARG A 203 25.32 6.99 -28.39
CA ARG A 203 25.13 5.58 -28.73
C ARG A 203 26.19 5.07 -29.70
N GLN A 204 26.53 5.89 -30.69
CA GLN A 204 27.45 5.52 -31.76
C GLN A 204 28.93 5.70 -31.36
N GLY A 205 29.20 6.34 -30.23
CA GLY A 205 30.55 6.49 -29.70
C GLY A 205 31.33 7.67 -30.30
N HIS A 206 30.64 8.66 -30.86
CA HIS A 206 31.26 9.81 -31.53
C HIS A 206 31.68 10.88 -30.52
N MET A 207 32.86 10.70 -29.92
CA MET A 207 33.39 11.55 -28.85
C MET A 207 33.42 13.04 -29.19
N GLU A 208 33.98 13.41 -30.33
CA GLU A 208 34.14 14.83 -30.71
C GLU A 208 32.80 15.55 -30.83
N ILE A 209 31.77 14.84 -31.31
CA ILE A 209 30.40 15.35 -31.44
C ILE A 209 29.76 15.50 -30.07
N VAL A 210 29.98 14.55 -29.16
CA VAL A 210 29.49 14.62 -27.78
C VAL A 210 30.08 15.83 -27.07
N LYS A 211 31.39 16.07 -27.20
CA LYS A 211 32.04 17.27 -26.64
C LYS A 211 31.49 18.55 -27.24
N ALA A 212 31.42 18.67 -28.57
CA ALA A 212 30.91 19.87 -29.23
C ALA A 212 29.46 20.20 -28.83
N LEU A 213 28.59 19.19 -28.68
CA LEU A 213 27.20 19.37 -28.23
C LEU A 213 27.11 19.83 -26.77
N LEU A 214 27.94 19.25 -25.89
CA LEU A 214 27.95 19.60 -24.46
C LEU A 214 28.61 20.96 -24.19
N GLU A 215 29.61 21.35 -24.98
CA GLU A 215 30.22 22.69 -24.93
C GLU A 215 29.20 23.78 -25.32
N LYS A 216 28.32 23.49 -26.29
CA LYS A 216 27.25 24.40 -26.70
C LYS A 216 26.11 24.46 -25.68
N ASP A 217 25.63 23.31 -25.20
CA ASP A 217 24.59 23.22 -24.18
C ASP A 217 24.84 22.03 -23.21
N PRO A 218 25.36 22.30 -22.00
CA PRO A 218 25.57 21.27 -20.98
C PRO A 218 24.27 20.62 -20.49
N GLN A 219 23.13 21.32 -20.55
CA GLN A 219 21.84 20.80 -20.06
C GLN A 219 21.31 19.65 -20.92
N LEU A 220 21.86 19.51 -22.13
CA LEU A 220 21.49 18.44 -23.05
C LEU A 220 21.77 17.04 -22.49
N ALA A 221 22.75 16.90 -21.58
CA ALA A 221 23.08 15.65 -20.89
C ALA A 221 21.92 15.12 -20.01
N ARG A 222 21.15 16.03 -19.41
CA ARG A 222 20.02 15.70 -18.51
C ARG A 222 18.72 15.42 -19.25
N ARG A 223 18.60 15.77 -20.53
CA ARG A 223 17.35 15.56 -21.27
C ARG A 223 17.09 14.08 -21.51
N ASN A 224 15.82 13.70 -21.37
CA ASN A 224 15.37 12.32 -21.51
C ASN A 224 14.58 12.11 -22.80
N ASP A 225 14.72 10.93 -23.41
CA ASP A 225 13.87 10.48 -24.50
C ASP A 225 12.47 10.05 -24.02
N LYS A 226 11.59 9.63 -24.94
CA LYS A 226 10.25 9.13 -24.60
C LYS A 226 10.26 7.86 -23.73
N LYS A 227 11.39 7.17 -23.58
CA LYS A 227 11.57 6.03 -22.66
C LYS A 227 12.22 6.46 -21.34
N GLY A 228 12.41 7.76 -21.11
CA GLY A 228 13.07 8.30 -19.92
C GLY A 228 14.59 8.13 -19.96
N GLN A 229 15.18 7.75 -21.08
CA GLN A 229 16.61 7.46 -21.17
C GLN A 229 17.38 8.72 -21.50
N THR A 230 18.45 8.99 -20.74
CA THR A 230 19.40 10.07 -20.99
C THR A 230 20.46 9.67 -22.03
N ALA A 231 21.32 10.62 -22.43
CA ALA A 231 22.47 10.34 -23.29
C ALA A 231 23.41 9.28 -22.68
N LEU A 232 23.59 9.26 -21.34
CA LEU A 232 24.36 8.22 -20.65
C LEU A 232 23.79 6.81 -20.87
N HIS A 233 22.47 6.65 -20.80
CA HIS A 233 21.81 5.36 -21.09
C HIS A 233 22.00 4.91 -22.54
N MET A 234 22.21 5.86 -23.47
CA MET A 234 22.54 5.56 -24.86
C MET A 234 24.01 5.17 -25.02
N ALA A 235 24.94 5.89 -24.39
CA ALA A 235 26.37 5.57 -24.37
C ALA A 235 26.63 4.16 -23.87
N VAL A 236 25.96 3.77 -22.78
CA VAL A 236 26.02 2.42 -22.20
C VAL A 236 25.56 1.31 -23.16
N LYS A 237 24.64 1.62 -24.09
CA LYS A 237 24.21 0.65 -25.12
C LYS A 237 25.22 0.54 -26.26
N GLY A 238 26.06 1.55 -26.44
CA GLY A 238 27.22 1.54 -27.31
C GLY A 238 28.37 0.72 -26.74
N THR A 239 29.58 1.03 -27.17
CA THR A 239 30.82 0.36 -26.75
C THR A 239 31.91 1.33 -26.31
N ASN A 240 31.75 2.64 -26.53
CA ASN A 240 32.82 3.61 -26.26
C ASN A 240 32.77 4.10 -24.80
N CYS A 241 33.76 3.69 -24.00
CA CYS A 241 33.91 4.11 -22.60
C CYS A 241 34.30 5.58 -22.45
N ASP A 242 34.99 6.17 -23.43
CA ASP A 242 35.44 7.55 -23.33
C ASP A 242 34.24 8.50 -23.39
N VAL A 243 33.28 8.23 -24.26
CA VAL A 243 32.02 9.00 -24.35
C VAL A 243 31.27 8.98 -23.02
N LEU A 244 31.28 7.84 -22.34
CA LEU A 244 30.67 7.71 -21.03
C LEU A 244 31.37 8.62 -20.01
N ARG A 245 32.70 8.64 -19.99
CA ARG A 245 33.47 9.54 -19.12
C ARG A 245 33.16 11.01 -19.45
N ALA A 246 33.21 11.40 -20.72
CA ALA A 246 32.91 12.78 -21.13
C ALA A 246 31.51 13.25 -20.71
N LEU A 247 30.49 12.37 -20.77
CA LEU A 247 29.14 12.68 -20.29
C LEU A 247 29.09 12.87 -18.78
N VAL A 248 29.78 12.03 -18.01
CA VAL A 248 29.84 12.11 -16.54
C VAL A 248 30.67 13.29 -16.08
N ASP A 249 31.78 13.60 -16.77
CA ASP A 249 32.63 14.75 -16.49
C ASP A 249 31.87 16.07 -16.73
N ALA A 250 30.98 16.10 -17.73
CA ALA A 250 30.11 17.26 -17.97
C ALA A 250 29.03 17.42 -16.88
N ASP A 251 28.46 16.32 -16.39
CA ASP A 251 27.48 16.34 -15.29
C ASP A 251 27.44 15.01 -14.52
N PRO A 252 28.07 14.93 -13.34
CA PRO A 252 28.13 13.69 -12.55
C PRO A 252 26.75 13.18 -12.10
N ALA A 253 25.77 14.08 -11.95
CA ALA A 253 24.44 13.74 -11.47
C ALA A 253 23.68 12.77 -12.40
N ILE A 254 24.06 12.68 -13.68
CA ILE A 254 23.35 11.84 -14.66
C ILE A 254 23.51 10.33 -14.40
N VAL A 255 24.54 9.92 -13.64
CA VAL A 255 24.86 8.51 -13.38
C VAL A 255 23.72 7.77 -12.69
N MET A 256 23.04 8.46 -11.77
CA MET A 256 21.96 7.92 -10.95
C MET A 256 20.56 8.23 -11.48
N LEU A 257 20.44 8.97 -12.59
CA LEU A 257 19.14 9.23 -13.19
C LEU A 257 18.53 7.93 -13.72
N PRO A 258 17.30 7.58 -13.32
CA PRO A 258 16.64 6.37 -13.80
C PRO A 258 15.87 6.61 -15.11
N ASP A 259 15.77 5.56 -15.94
CA ASP A 259 14.80 5.53 -17.05
C ASP A 259 13.35 5.34 -16.59
N LYS A 260 12.38 5.31 -17.51
CA LYS A 260 10.95 5.12 -17.14
C LYS A 260 10.68 3.81 -16.39
N ASN A 261 11.57 2.82 -16.49
CA ASN A 261 11.44 1.54 -15.79
C ASN A 261 12.27 1.54 -14.47
N GLY A 262 12.81 2.68 -14.06
CA GLY A 262 13.67 2.78 -12.88
C GLY A 262 15.09 2.27 -13.11
N ASN A 263 15.49 1.92 -14.34
CA ASN A 263 16.84 1.41 -14.57
C ASN A 263 17.83 2.57 -14.61
N THR A 264 18.88 2.50 -13.80
CA THR A 264 20.06 3.37 -13.92
C THR A 264 20.97 2.90 -15.07
N ALA A 265 22.00 3.70 -15.39
CA ALA A 265 23.04 3.34 -16.36
C ALA A 265 23.64 1.95 -16.08
N LEU A 266 23.91 1.62 -14.81
CA LEU A 266 24.49 0.33 -14.39
C LEU A 266 23.57 -0.86 -14.71
N HIS A 267 22.25 -0.72 -14.48
CA HIS A 267 21.26 -1.75 -14.83
C HIS A 267 21.23 -2.00 -16.36
N VAL A 268 21.30 -0.92 -17.15
CA VAL A 268 21.30 -1.02 -18.62
C VAL A 268 22.59 -1.65 -19.14
N ALA A 269 23.74 -1.31 -18.56
CA ALA A 269 25.05 -1.85 -18.91
C ALA A 269 25.10 -3.36 -18.68
N THR A 270 24.63 -3.78 -17.51
CA THR A 270 24.54 -5.18 -17.10
C THR A 270 23.64 -5.96 -18.05
N ARG A 271 22.41 -5.46 -18.32
CA ARG A 271 21.47 -6.09 -19.27
C ARG A 271 22.03 -6.20 -20.70
N LYS A 272 22.94 -5.31 -21.09
CA LYS A 272 23.59 -5.30 -22.40
C LYS A 272 24.93 -6.04 -22.44
N LYS A 273 25.32 -6.69 -21.34
CA LYS A 273 26.56 -7.48 -21.23
C LYS A 273 27.82 -6.65 -21.54
N ARG A 274 27.88 -5.41 -21.06
CA ARG A 274 29.02 -4.51 -21.30
C ARG A 274 29.96 -4.48 -20.10
N ALA A 275 30.82 -5.49 -19.97
CA ALA A 275 31.72 -5.64 -18.81
C ALA A 275 32.61 -4.42 -18.56
N GLU A 276 33.28 -3.90 -19.60
CA GLU A 276 34.13 -2.71 -19.48
C GLU A 276 33.37 -1.48 -18.99
N ILE A 277 32.17 -1.24 -19.53
CA ILE A 277 31.32 -0.11 -19.13
C ILE A 277 30.84 -0.28 -17.68
N VAL A 278 30.51 -1.51 -17.27
CA VAL A 278 30.17 -1.81 -15.87
C VAL A 278 31.34 -1.46 -14.95
N ILE A 279 32.57 -1.84 -15.30
CA ILE A 279 33.77 -1.49 -14.52
C ILE A 279 33.93 0.03 -14.43
N VAL A 280 33.79 0.75 -15.55
CA VAL A 280 33.93 2.21 -15.54
C VAL A 280 32.86 2.85 -14.65
N LEU A 281 31.60 2.43 -14.76
CA LEU A 281 30.50 2.95 -13.93
C LEU A 281 30.74 2.68 -12.44
N LEU A 282 31.20 1.49 -12.06
CA LEU A 282 31.45 1.12 -10.65
C LEU A 282 32.64 1.88 -10.04
N ARG A 283 33.58 2.38 -10.85
CA ARG A 283 34.69 3.22 -10.40
C ARG A 283 34.29 4.68 -10.18
N LEU A 284 33.11 5.11 -10.64
CA LEU A 284 32.64 6.47 -10.41
C LEU A 284 32.17 6.64 -8.96
N PRO A 285 32.51 7.75 -8.29
CA PRO A 285 32.24 7.95 -6.86
C PRO A 285 30.74 8.00 -6.52
N ASP A 286 29.92 8.53 -7.42
CA ASP A 286 28.48 8.74 -7.18
C ASP A 286 27.60 7.53 -7.60
N THR A 287 28.21 6.41 -8.02
CA THR A 287 27.45 5.23 -8.44
C THR A 287 26.98 4.42 -7.24
N HIS A 288 25.67 4.39 -7.00
CA HIS A 288 25.09 3.47 -6.03
C HIS A 288 24.90 2.07 -6.63
N VAL A 289 25.79 1.14 -6.29
CA VAL A 289 25.85 -0.23 -6.82
C VAL A 289 24.55 -1.01 -6.60
N ASN A 290 23.93 -0.83 -5.43
CA ASN A 290 22.74 -1.55 -4.98
C ASN A 290 21.43 -0.79 -5.23
N ALA A 291 21.44 0.16 -6.18
CA ALA A 291 20.22 0.86 -6.59
C ALA A 291 19.19 -0.14 -7.12
N LEU A 292 17.92 0.09 -6.78
CA LEU A 292 16.80 -0.75 -7.22
C LEU A 292 16.05 -0.09 -8.35
N ASN A 293 15.70 -0.88 -9.37
CA ASN A 293 14.76 -0.44 -10.40
C ASN A 293 13.29 -0.55 -9.93
N ARG A 294 12.32 -0.23 -10.81
CA ARG A 294 10.89 -0.33 -10.45
C ARG A 294 10.43 -1.76 -10.16
N ASP A 295 11.12 -2.76 -10.69
CA ASP A 295 10.85 -4.19 -10.43
C ASP A 295 11.52 -4.68 -9.14
N HIS A 296 12.11 -3.78 -8.34
CA HIS A 296 12.89 -4.09 -7.15
C HIS A 296 14.07 -5.04 -7.42
N LYS A 297 14.70 -4.92 -8.59
CA LYS A 297 15.91 -5.68 -8.94
C LYS A 297 17.13 -4.78 -8.89
N THR A 298 18.24 -5.32 -8.35
CA THR A 298 19.56 -4.69 -8.46
C THR A 298 20.21 -5.01 -9.80
N ALA A 299 21.34 -4.35 -10.12
CA ALA A 299 22.16 -4.74 -11.26
C ALA A 299 22.62 -6.22 -11.16
N PHE A 300 22.91 -6.70 -9.94
CA PHE A 300 23.29 -8.10 -9.72
C PHE A 300 22.17 -9.08 -10.06
N ASP A 301 20.92 -8.79 -9.65
CA ASP A 301 19.76 -9.62 -9.99
C ASP A 301 19.53 -9.67 -11.51
N ILE A 302 19.78 -8.56 -12.23
CA ILE A 302 19.74 -8.54 -13.69
C ILE A 302 20.83 -9.45 -14.27
N ALA A 303 22.05 -9.40 -13.76
CA ALA A 303 23.13 -10.28 -14.20
C ALA A 303 22.79 -11.76 -13.99
N GLU A 304 22.16 -12.11 -12.86
CA GLU A 304 21.72 -13.46 -12.54
C GLU A 304 20.66 -13.99 -13.51
N GLY A 305 19.74 -13.13 -13.96
CA GLY A 305 18.69 -13.47 -14.92
C GLY A 305 19.12 -13.52 -16.40
N LEU A 306 20.38 -13.21 -16.73
CA LEU A 306 20.87 -13.29 -18.11
C LEU A 306 21.24 -14.73 -18.49
N PRO A 307 21.15 -15.11 -19.78
CA PRO A 307 21.61 -16.41 -20.26
C PRO A 307 23.09 -16.62 -19.93
N HIS A 308 23.43 -17.83 -19.46
CA HIS A 308 24.80 -18.21 -19.11
C HIS A 308 25.73 -18.06 -20.31
N CYS A 309 26.65 -17.09 -20.20
CA CYS A 309 27.73 -16.80 -21.12
C CYS A 309 28.91 -16.25 -20.32
N GLU A 310 30.13 -16.35 -20.86
CA GLU A 310 31.35 -15.87 -20.19
C GLU A 310 31.19 -14.41 -19.74
N GLU A 311 30.73 -13.53 -20.64
CA GLU A 311 30.47 -12.11 -20.35
C GLU A 311 29.52 -11.88 -19.16
N SER A 312 28.49 -12.74 -19.00
CA SER A 312 27.55 -12.62 -17.87
C SER A 312 28.15 -13.11 -16.56
N SER A 313 29.08 -14.07 -16.61
CA SER A 313 29.82 -14.53 -15.43
C SER A 313 30.79 -13.44 -14.98
N ASP A 314 31.54 -12.89 -15.92
CA ASP A 314 32.49 -11.81 -15.67
C ASP A 314 31.79 -10.60 -15.03
N ILE A 315 30.61 -10.22 -15.53
CA ILE A 315 29.83 -9.12 -14.95
C ILE A 315 29.35 -9.44 -13.52
N LYS A 316 28.95 -10.69 -13.23
CA LYS A 316 28.60 -11.08 -11.86
C LYS A 316 29.79 -10.97 -10.93
N ASP A 317 30.95 -11.44 -11.38
CA ASP A 317 32.18 -11.40 -10.60
C ASP A 317 32.59 -9.95 -10.34
N ILE A 318 32.60 -9.09 -11.38
CA ILE A 318 32.87 -7.65 -11.26
C ILE A 318 31.90 -6.98 -10.28
N LEU A 319 30.60 -7.23 -10.40
CA LEU A 319 29.59 -6.65 -9.51
C LEU A 319 29.78 -7.12 -8.07
N SER A 320 30.07 -8.41 -7.85
CA SER A 320 30.31 -8.97 -6.51
C SER A 320 31.55 -8.37 -5.84
N GLN A 321 32.64 -8.17 -6.60
CA GLN A 321 33.87 -7.53 -6.12
C GLN A 321 33.64 -6.09 -5.66
N HIS A 322 32.65 -5.39 -6.25
CA HIS A 322 32.29 -4.02 -5.89
C HIS A 322 31.10 -3.96 -4.89
N GLY A 323 30.80 -5.06 -4.19
CA GLY A 323 29.80 -5.09 -3.12
C GLY A 323 28.34 -5.08 -3.61
N ALA A 324 28.08 -5.50 -4.84
CA ALA A 324 26.71 -5.68 -5.33
C ALA A 324 26.04 -6.87 -4.63
N LEU A 325 24.83 -6.63 -4.12
CA LEU A 325 24.01 -7.63 -3.43
C LEU A 325 22.73 -7.91 -4.22
N ARG A 326 22.12 -9.05 -3.93
CA ARG A 326 20.77 -9.34 -4.42
C ARG A 326 19.74 -8.44 -3.75
N SER A 327 18.65 -8.14 -4.44
CA SER A 327 17.53 -7.35 -3.87
C SER A 327 16.99 -7.93 -2.55
N ARG A 328 16.90 -9.25 -2.43
CA ARG A 328 16.43 -9.97 -1.23
C ARG A 328 17.39 -9.91 -0.04
N GLU A 329 18.67 -9.64 -0.30
CA GLU A 329 19.73 -9.56 0.71
C GLU A 329 19.89 -8.12 1.21
N LEU A 330 19.25 -7.15 0.56
CA LEU A 330 19.15 -5.78 1.04
C LEU A 330 18.10 -5.72 2.16
N ASN A 331 18.53 -5.43 3.39
CA ASN A 331 17.61 -5.13 4.49
C ASN A 331 16.94 -3.79 4.21
N GLN A 332 15.72 -3.82 3.68
CA GLN A 332 14.94 -2.62 3.43
C GLN A 332 14.17 -2.20 4.69
N PRO A 333 14.05 -0.88 4.97
CA PRO A 333 13.23 -0.39 6.09
C PRO A 333 11.77 -0.87 6.03
N ARG A 334 11.25 -1.07 4.81
CA ARG A 334 9.90 -1.60 4.58
C ARG A 334 9.77 -3.06 5.03
N ASP A 335 10.80 -3.87 4.84
CA ASP A 335 10.76 -5.28 5.23
C ASP A 335 10.89 -5.45 6.74
N GLU A 336 11.69 -4.60 7.40
CA GLU A 336 11.73 -4.51 8.86
C GLU A 336 10.37 -4.11 9.45
N LEU A 337 9.72 -3.10 8.86
CA LEU A 337 8.37 -2.69 9.27
C LEU A 337 7.35 -3.82 9.04
N ARG A 338 7.42 -4.51 7.89
CA ARG A 338 6.53 -5.63 7.62
C ARG A 338 6.74 -6.76 8.61
N LYS A 339 7.99 -7.08 8.95
CA LYS A 339 8.34 -8.11 9.94
C LYS A 339 7.80 -7.77 11.32
N THR A 340 8.01 -6.54 11.80
CA THR A 340 7.47 -6.08 13.09
C THR A 340 5.94 -6.10 13.12
N VAL A 341 5.27 -5.66 12.05
CA VAL A 341 3.80 -5.76 11.95
C VAL A 341 3.32 -7.21 11.98
N THR A 342 4.03 -8.13 11.32
CA THR A 342 3.67 -9.56 11.37
C THR A 342 3.89 -10.18 12.76
N GLU A 343 4.94 -9.80 13.48
CA GLU A 343 5.20 -10.23 14.85
C GLU A 343 4.11 -9.73 15.79
N ILE A 344 3.77 -8.44 15.75
CA ILE A 344 2.68 -7.85 16.54
C ILE A 344 1.35 -8.54 16.25
N LYS A 345 1.03 -8.79 14.98
CA LYS A 345 -0.21 -9.49 14.59
C LYS A 345 -0.26 -10.90 15.19
N LYS A 346 0.86 -11.62 15.16
CA LYS A 346 0.96 -12.98 15.73
C LYS A 346 0.78 -12.94 17.24
N ASP A 347 1.45 -12.02 17.92
CA ASP A 347 1.38 -11.88 19.38
C ASP A 347 -0.04 -11.53 19.83
N VAL A 348 -0.68 -10.54 19.20
CA VAL A 348 -2.08 -10.19 19.48
C VAL A 348 -3.02 -11.37 19.27
N HIS A 349 -2.82 -12.16 18.22
CA HIS A 349 -3.63 -13.35 17.98
C HIS A 349 -3.47 -14.39 19.10
N THR A 350 -2.24 -14.65 19.55
CA THR A 350 -1.98 -15.59 20.65
C THR A 350 -2.58 -15.11 21.97
N GLN A 351 -2.50 -13.81 22.28
CA GLN A 351 -3.10 -13.22 23.48
C GLN A 351 -4.62 -13.34 23.48
N LEU A 352 -5.28 -13.08 22.34
CA LEU A 352 -6.73 -13.23 22.20
C LEU A 352 -7.16 -14.70 22.35
N GLU A 353 -6.40 -15.64 21.79
CA GLU A 353 -6.70 -17.07 21.92
C GLU A 353 -6.58 -17.55 23.37
N GLN A 354 -5.52 -17.12 24.08
CA GLN A 354 -5.36 -17.40 25.51
C GLN A 354 -6.52 -16.83 26.33
N THR A 355 -6.89 -15.57 26.09
CA THR A 355 -8.00 -14.90 26.77
C THR A 355 -9.31 -15.66 26.57
N ARG A 356 -9.58 -16.15 25.36
CA ARG A 356 -10.77 -16.94 25.04
C ARG A 356 -10.79 -18.29 25.78
N LYS A 357 -9.66 -18.99 25.88
CA LYS A 357 -9.55 -20.25 26.65
C LYS A 357 -9.78 -20.01 28.14
N THR A 358 -9.17 -18.98 28.70
CA THR A 358 -9.37 -18.60 30.11
C THR A 358 -10.83 -18.28 30.40
N ASN A 359 -11.50 -17.52 29.54
CA ASN A 359 -12.90 -17.16 29.74
C ASN A 359 -13.85 -18.37 29.71
N LYS A 360 -13.59 -19.35 28.82
CA LYS A 360 -14.33 -20.63 28.82
C LYS A 360 -14.14 -21.41 30.12
N ASN A 361 -12.91 -21.49 30.62
CA ASN A 361 -12.60 -22.21 31.87
C ASN A 361 -13.27 -21.53 33.07
N VAL A 362 -13.20 -20.21 33.15
CA VAL A 362 -13.84 -19.40 34.21
C VAL A 362 -15.36 -19.57 34.18
N HIS A 363 -15.98 -19.58 32.99
CA HIS A 363 -17.42 -19.85 32.86
C HIS A 363 -17.80 -21.25 33.35
N GLY A 364 -16.97 -22.26 33.05
CA GLY A 364 -17.14 -23.63 33.55
C GLY A 364 -17.11 -23.69 35.08
N ILE A 365 -16.08 -23.10 35.70
CA ILE A 365 -15.93 -23.01 37.15
C ILE A 365 -17.12 -22.28 37.79
N ALA A 366 -17.55 -21.16 37.21
CA ALA A 366 -18.70 -20.40 37.71
C ALA A 366 -20.02 -21.17 37.62
N LYS A 367 -20.19 -22.04 36.62
CA LYS A 367 -21.35 -22.94 36.50
C LYS A 367 -21.33 -24.02 37.57
N GLU A 368 -20.17 -24.64 37.80
CA GLU A 368 -20.01 -25.68 38.82
C GLU A 368 -20.19 -25.14 40.23
N LEU A 369 -19.65 -23.95 40.54
CA LEU A 369 -19.84 -23.29 41.83
C LEU A 369 -21.32 -22.96 42.10
N ARG A 370 -22.06 -22.54 41.07
CA ARG A 370 -23.52 -22.32 41.19
C ARG A 370 -24.27 -23.61 41.48
N LYS A 371 -23.86 -24.73 40.86
CA LYS A 371 -24.44 -26.06 41.11
C LYS A 371 -24.20 -26.49 42.56
N LEU A 372 -22.96 -26.42 43.04
CA LEU A 372 -22.60 -26.76 44.43
C LEU A 372 -23.35 -25.90 45.45
N HIS A 373 -23.45 -24.58 45.23
CA HIS A 373 -24.22 -23.71 46.11
C HIS A 373 -25.72 -24.07 46.15
N ARG A 374 -26.31 -24.46 45.03
CA ARG A 374 -27.72 -24.88 44.97
C ARG A 374 -27.93 -26.20 45.71
N GLU A 375 -27.04 -27.17 45.53
CA GLU A 375 -27.06 -28.45 46.23
C GLU A 375 -26.91 -28.27 47.75
N GLY A 376 -25.98 -27.40 48.18
CA GLY A 376 -25.78 -27.09 49.60
C GLY A 376 -27.02 -26.48 50.26
N ILE A 377 -27.72 -25.56 49.59
CA ILE A 377 -28.97 -24.97 50.10
C ILE A 377 -30.07 -26.01 50.22
N ASN A 378 -30.25 -26.87 49.21
CA ASN A 378 -31.25 -27.94 49.25
C ASN A 378 -31.01 -28.92 50.40
N ASN A 379 -29.76 -29.32 50.63
CA ASN A 379 -29.41 -30.24 51.70
C ASN A 379 -29.67 -29.65 53.09
N ALA A 380 -29.26 -28.39 53.33
CA ALA A 380 -29.51 -27.69 54.58
C ALA A 380 -31.01 -27.55 54.87
N THR A 381 -31.78 -27.24 53.82
CA THR A 381 -33.22 -27.09 53.89
C THR A 381 -33.92 -28.39 54.28
N ASN A 382 -33.58 -29.50 53.63
CA ASN A 382 -34.12 -30.83 53.96
C ASN A 382 -33.73 -31.28 55.38
N SER A 383 -32.55 -30.88 55.86
CA SER A 383 -32.13 -31.19 57.23
C SER A 383 -32.96 -30.41 58.26
N VAL A 384 -33.24 -29.13 57.98
CA VAL A 384 -34.03 -28.27 58.86
C VAL A 384 -35.49 -28.72 58.95
N THR A 385 -36.11 -29.17 57.85
CA THR A 385 -37.49 -29.69 57.88
C THR A 385 -37.64 -30.87 58.81
N VAL A 386 -36.68 -31.81 58.78
CA VAL A 386 -36.69 -32.98 59.66
C VAL A 386 -36.67 -32.54 61.13
N VAL A 387 -35.79 -31.60 61.49
CA VAL A 387 -35.71 -31.07 62.86
C VAL A 387 -36.99 -30.33 63.27
N ALA A 388 -37.58 -29.54 62.36
CA ALA A 388 -38.84 -28.83 62.63
C ALA A 388 -39.99 -29.81 62.91
N VAL A 389 -40.11 -30.87 62.11
CA VAL A 389 -41.11 -31.92 62.34
C VAL A 389 -40.88 -32.61 63.69
N LEU A 390 -39.64 -32.91 64.06
CA LEU A 390 -39.32 -33.50 65.37
C LEU A 390 -39.72 -32.58 66.55
N PHE A 391 -39.49 -31.26 66.44
CA PHE A 391 -39.95 -30.34 67.50
C PHE A 391 -41.48 -30.25 67.56
N ALA A 392 -42.15 -30.25 66.42
CA ALA A 392 -43.62 -30.25 66.38
C ALA A 392 -44.20 -31.51 67.00
N THR A 393 -43.65 -32.69 66.72
CA THR A 393 -44.14 -33.96 67.30
C THR A 393 -43.92 -34.01 68.81
N VAL A 394 -42.75 -33.59 69.30
CA VAL A 394 -42.45 -33.53 70.74
C VAL A 394 -43.37 -32.54 71.45
N ALA A 395 -43.54 -31.34 70.91
CA ALA A 395 -44.43 -30.33 71.49
C ALA A 395 -45.90 -30.79 71.49
N PHE A 396 -46.35 -31.44 70.41
CA PHE A 396 -47.70 -31.98 70.33
C PHE A 396 -47.93 -33.08 71.37
N ALA A 397 -47.01 -34.04 71.48
CA ALA A 397 -47.09 -35.11 72.47
C ALA A 397 -47.10 -34.54 73.90
N ALA A 398 -46.29 -33.53 74.18
CA ALA A 398 -46.18 -32.92 75.51
C ALA A 398 -47.53 -32.38 76.03
N ILE A 399 -48.38 -31.81 75.18
CA ILE A 399 -49.70 -31.27 75.58
C ILE A 399 -50.58 -32.36 76.21
N PHE A 400 -50.57 -33.57 75.64
CA PHE A 400 -51.40 -34.68 76.10
C PHE A 400 -50.82 -35.45 77.28
N THR A 401 -49.54 -35.25 77.60
CA THR A 401 -48.88 -35.90 78.74
C THR A 401 -49.11 -35.20 80.07
N VAL A 402 -49.82 -34.05 80.08
CA VAL A 402 -50.14 -33.34 81.32
C VAL A 402 -51.22 -34.10 82.10
N PRO A 403 -51.08 -34.28 83.43
CA PRO A 403 -52.08 -34.99 84.24
C PRO A 403 -53.47 -34.33 84.15
N GLY A 404 -54.47 -35.11 83.75
CA GLY A 404 -55.86 -34.70 83.59
C GLY A 404 -56.62 -34.53 84.92
N GLY A 405 -57.73 -33.79 84.87
CA GLY A 405 -58.67 -33.60 85.98
C GLY A 405 -59.48 -34.85 86.31
N ASN A 406 -59.76 -35.05 87.61
CA ASN A 406 -60.67 -36.10 88.08
C ASN A 406 -62.15 -35.70 87.99
N GLU A 407 -62.42 -34.40 87.80
CA GLU A 407 -63.76 -33.89 87.53
C GLU A 407 -63.96 -33.92 86.00
N ASN A 408 -65.04 -34.53 85.50
CA ASN A 408 -65.37 -34.70 84.07
C ASN A 408 -65.55 -33.38 83.26
N ASN A 409 -65.01 -32.27 83.76
CA ASN A 409 -65.06 -30.93 83.18
C ASN A 409 -63.96 -30.68 82.12
N GLY A 410 -63.04 -31.64 81.92
CA GLY A 410 -61.96 -31.54 80.92
C GLY A 410 -60.83 -30.56 81.24
N VAL A 411 -60.79 -30.04 82.48
CA VAL A 411 -59.77 -29.08 82.94
C VAL A 411 -58.63 -29.84 83.63
N ALA A 412 -57.37 -29.57 83.28
CA ALA A 412 -56.23 -30.20 83.94
C ALA A 412 -56.07 -29.71 85.40
N ILE A 413 -55.69 -30.61 86.33
CA ILE A 413 -55.57 -30.31 87.77
C ILE A 413 -54.57 -29.17 88.03
N VAL A 414 -53.55 -29.09 87.18
CA VAL A 414 -52.42 -28.18 87.31
C VAL A 414 -52.66 -26.80 86.69
N VAL A 415 -53.86 -26.50 86.19
CA VAL A 415 -54.17 -25.25 85.45
C VAL A 415 -53.86 -23.97 86.24
N GLN A 416 -54.00 -24.01 87.57
CA GLN A 416 -53.72 -22.85 88.43
C GLN A 416 -52.23 -22.66 88.76
N THR A 417 -51.36 -23.60 88.37
CA THR A 417 -49.92 -23.49 88.64
C THR A 417 -49.23 -22.56 87.63
N ALA A 418 -48.26 -21.77 88.11
CA ALA A 418 -47.43 -20.93 87.24
C ALA A 418 -46.67 -21.76 86.19
N SER A 419 -46.20 -22.96 86.58
CA SER A 419 -45.51 -23.90 85.68
C SER A 419 -46.37 -24.34 84.50
N PHE A 420 -47.67 -24.60 84.72
CA PHE A 420 -48.58 -24.95 83.63
C PHE A 420 -48.82 -23.79 82.66
N ARG A 421 -48.97 -22.56 83.15
CA ARG A 421 -49.11 -21.37 82.27
C ARG A 421 -47.87 -21.16 81.41
N ILE A 422 -46.67 -21.30 81.99
CA ILE A 422 -45.40 -21.23 81.27
C ILE A 422 -45.31 -22.36 80.24
N PHE A 423 -45.58 -23.61 80.66
CA PHE A 423 -45.57 -24.77 79.79
C PHE A 423 -46.48 -24.57 78.57
N PHE A 424 -47.74 -24.22 78.78
CA PHE A 424 -48.74 -24.10 77.72
C PHE A 424 -48.35 -23.03 76.69
N ILE A 425 -47.94 -21.83 77.14
CA ILE A 425 -47.57 -20.73 76.25
C ILE A 425 -46.34 -21.09 75.42
N PHE A 426 -45.26 -21.54 76.06
CA PHE A 426 -44.02 -21.86 75.34
C PHE A 426 -44.15 -23.10 74.46
N ASN A 427 -44.96 -24.08 74.86
CA ASN A 427 -45.23 -25.26 74.06
C ASN A 427 -46.07 -24.93 72.82
N ALA A 428 -47.08 -24.06 72.96
CA ALA A 428 -47.86 -23.58 71.82
C ALA A 428 -46.97 -22.81 70.83
N ILE A 429 -46.13 -21.90 71.32
CA ILE A 429 -45.18 -21.16 70.47
C ILE A 429 -44.24 -22.13 69.74
N ALA A 430 -43.68 -23.12 70.44
CA ALA A 430 -42.82 -24.13 69.83
C ALA A 430 -43.51 -24.95 68.74
N LEU A 431 -44.74 -25.41 68.99
CA LEU A 431 -45.53 -26.19 68.03
C LEU A 431 -45.85 -25.36 66.78
N PHE A 432 -46.41 -24.16 66.94
CA PHE A 432 -46.83 -23.33 65.82
C PHE A 432 -45.65 -22.78 65.02
N THR A 433 -44.53 -22.41 65.67
CA THR A 433 -43.32 -21.99 64.94
C THR A 433 -42.71 -23.14 64.13
N SER A 434 -42.71 -24.36 64.67
CA SER A 434 -42.22 -25.56 63.98
C SER A 434 -43.10 -25.94 62.78
N LEU A 435 -44.43 -25.88 62.92
CA LEU A 435 -45.36 -26.09 61.81
C LEU A 435 -45.26 -24.99 60.75
N ALA A 436 -45.13 -23.73 61.16
CA ALA A 436 -44.95 -22.60 60.24
C ALA A 436 -43.68 -22.76 59.38
N VAL A 437 -42.57 -23.23 59.97
CA VAL A 437 -41.35 -23.54 59.21
C VAL A 437 -41.62 -24.59 58.13
N VAL A 438 -42.33 -25.68 58.45
CA VAL A 438 -42.67 -26.73 57.48
C VAL A 438 -43.57 -26.20 56.36
N VAL A 439 -44.59 -25.39 56.69
CA VAL A 439 -45.51 -24.80 55.71
C VAL A 439 -44.79 -23.83 54.78
N VAL A 440 -43.96 -22.94 55.33
CA VAL A 440 -43.12 -22.02 54.52
C VAL A 440 -42.21 -22.82 53.60
N GLN A 441 -41.72 -23.96 54.06
CA GLN A 441 -40.81 -24.79 53.26
C GLN A 441 -41.49 -25.52 52.09
N ILE A 442 -42.76 -25.87 52.22
CA ILE A 442 -43.57 -26.50 51.16
C ILE A 442 -44.05 -25.46 50.14
N THR A 443 -44.40 -24.26 50.61
CA THR A 443 -44.97 -23.20 49.77
C THR A 443 -43.95 -22.46 48.91
N VAL A 444 -42.67 -22.48 49.29
CA VAL A 444 -41.61 -21.80 48.52
C VAL A 444 -41.20 -22.64 47.30
N VAL A 445 -41.69 -22.22 46.13
CA VAL A 445 -41.36 -22.82 44.83
C VAL A 445 -39.86 -22.66 44.55
N ARG A 446 -39.20 -23.79 44.24
CA ARG A 446 -37.73 -23.89 44.04
C ARG A 446 -37.27 -23.28 42.71
N GLY A 447 -37.30 -21.96 42.59
CA GLY A 447 -37.01 -21.23 41.35
C GLY A 447 -35.89 -20.18 41.44
N GLU A 448 -35.90 -19.33 42.46
CA GLU A 448 -35.00 -18.18 42.56
C GLU A 448 -34.02 -18.26 43.75
N THR A 449 -32.73 -18.40 43.46
CA THR A 449 -31.69 -18.59 44.50
C THR A 449 -31.51 -17.41 45.47
N LYS A 450 -31.83 -16.17 45.05
CA LYS A 450 -31.69 -14.96 45.90
C LYS A 450 -32.79 -14.89 46.97
N SER A 451 -34.03 -15.21 46.61
CA SER A 451 -35.17 -15.26 47.54
C SER A 451 -35.10 -16.51 48.43
N GLU A 452 -34.72 -17.67 47.89
CA GLU A 452 -34.47 -18.91 48.65
C GLU A 452 -33.48 -18.69 49.81
N ARG A 453 -32.35 -17.99 49.57
CA ARG A 453 -31.39 -17.70 50.65
C ARG A 453 -31.97 -16.87 51.78
N LYS A 454 -32.80 -15.87 51.45
CA LYS A 454 -33.46 -15.03 52.46
C LYS A 454 -34.46 -15.85 53.26
N VAL A 455 -35.22 -16.72 52.60
CA VAL A 455 -36.16 -17.65 53.23
C VAL A 455 -35.42 -18.59 54.20
N VAL A 456 -34.32 -19.22 53.76
CA VAL A 456 -33.52 -20.12 54.61
C VAL A 456 -32.94 -19.39 55.83
N GLU A 457 -32.54 -18.12 55.69
CA GLU A 457 -32.10 -17.32 56.84
C GLU A 457 -33.24 -17.09 57.85
N VAL A 458 -34.45 -16.79 57.37
CA VAL A 458 -35.64 -16.61 58.24
C VAL A 458 -36.01 -17.92 58.92
N ILE A 459 -36.07 -19.02 58.16
CA ILE A 459 -36.34 -20.36 58.68
C ILE A 459 -35.35 -20.72 59.79
N ASN A 460 -34.05 -20.52 59.57
CA ASN A 460 -33.06 -20.81 60.59
C ASN A 460 -33.28 -19.97 61.86
N LYS A 461 -33.69 -18.70 61.77
CA LYS A 461 -34.04 -17.91 62.97
C LYS A 461 -35.27 -18.44 63.69
N LEU A 462 -36.30 -18.84 62.96
CA LEU A 462 -37.51 -19.46 63.54
C LEU A 462 -37.20 -20.80 64.21
N MET A 463 -36.27 -21.58 63.65
CA MET A 463 -35.81 -22.83 64.26
C MET A 463 -35.15 -22.62 65.62
N TRP A 464 -34.32 -21.58 65.75
CA TRP A 464 -33.69 -21.24 67.03
C TRP A 464 -34.70 -20.81 68.08
N LEU A 465 -35.73 -20.06 67.65
CA LEU A 465 -36.84 -19.69 68.52
C LEU A 465 -37.60 -20.94 69.02
N ALA A 466 -37.93 -21.87 68.12
CA ALA A 466 -38.60 -23.13 68.49
C ALA A 466 -37.77 -23.96 69.46
N SER A 467 -36.46 -24.06 69.26
CA SER A 467 -35.54 -24.79 70.15
C SER A 467 -35.47 -24.19 71.57
N ILE A 468 -35.46 -22.87 71.69
CA ILE A 468 -35.49 -22.19 73.00
C ILE A 468 -36.85 -22.41 73.69
N CYS A 469 -37.95 -22.24 72.95
CA CYS A 469 -39.30 -22.42 73.48
C CYS A 469 -39.58 -23.87 73.92
N THR A 470 -39.14 -24.87 73.16
CA THR A 470 -39.25 -26.29 73.54
C THR A 470 -38.46 -26.60 74.81
N THR A 471 -37.28 -26.02 74.99
CA THR A 471 -36.47 -26.21 76.22
C THR A 471 -37.18 -25.65 77.44
N ILE A 472 -37.71 -24.43 77.35
CA ILE A 472 -38.45 -23.78 78.45
C ILE A 472 -39.72 -24.59 78.78
N SER A 473 -40.44 -25.04 77.75
CA SER A 473 -41.60 -25.91 77.91
C SER A 473 -41.23 -27.23 78.60
N PHE A 474 -40.17 -27.90 78.17
CA PHE A 474 -39.73 -29.16 78.77
C PHE A 474 -39.37 -29.01 80.25
N ILE A 475 -38.61 -27.95 80.60
CA ILE A 475 -38.29 -27.61 81.99
C ILE A 475 -39.57 -27.42 82.80
N ALA A 476 -40.54 -26.65 82.29
CA ALA A 476 -41.81 -26.44 82.96
C ALA A 476 -42.63 -27.73 83.13
N SER A 477 -42.59 -28.63 82.13
CA SER A 477 -43.22 -29.95 82.18
C SER A 477 -42.61 -30.85 83.27
N CYS A 478 -41.28 -30.84 83.45
CA CYS A 478 -40.63 -31.59 84.52
C CYS A 478 -41.16 -31.22 85.91
N TYR A 479 -41.43 -29.92 86.16
CA TYR A 479 -42.03 -29.47 87.42
C TYR A 479 -43.50 -29.86 87.57
N ILE A 480 -44.22 -30.03 86.47
CA ILE A 480 -45.62 -30.50 86.47
C ILE A 480 -45.68 -31.99 86.78
N VAL A 481 -44.85 -32.81 86.14
CA VAL A 481 -44.89 -34.28 86.24
C VAL A 481 -44.33 -34.81 87.56
N LEU A 482 -43.23 -34.24 88.07
CA LEU A 482 -42.57 -34.74 89.30
C LEU A 482 -43.26 -34.27 90.61
N GLY A 483 -44.09 -33.22 90.52
CA GLY A 483 -44.83 -32.68 91.67
C GLY A 483 -43.95 -32.08 92.78
N ARG A 484 -44.58 -31.66 93.90
CA ARG A 484 -43.89 -30.97 95.01
C ARG A 484 -42.98 -31.89 95.85
N HIS A 485 -43.19 -33.21 95.82
CA HIS A 485 -42.42 -34.16 96.64
C HIS A 485 -41.00 -34.40 96.12
N PHE A 486 -40.78 -34.36 94.80
CA PHE A 486 -39.47 -34.60 94.18
C PHE A 486 -38.90 -33.35 93.49
N GLN A 487 -39.05 -32.17 94.11
CA GLN A 487 -38.54 -30.91 93.55
C GLN A 487 -37.03 -30.94 93.29
N TRP A 488 -36.26 -31.64 94.13
CA TRP A 488 -34.82 -31.81 93.92
C TRP A 488 -34.49 -32.49 92.58
N ALA A 489 -35.29 -33.48 92.15
CA ALA A 489 -35.11 -34.15 90.86
C ALA A 489 -35.45 -33.21 89.69
N ALA A 490 -36.52 -32.42 89.82
CA ALA A 490 -36.89 -31.42 88.81
C ALA A 490 -35.81 -30.32 88.67
N ILE A 491 -35.23 -29.87 89.78
CA ILE A 491 -34.12 -28.89 89.79
C ILE A 491 -32.88 -29.50 89.13
N LEU A 492 -32.54 -30.76 89.42
CA LEU A 492 -31.40 -31.44 88.81
C LEU A 492 -31.56 -31.56 87.29
N VAL A 493 -32.72 -32.01 86.80
CA VAL A 493 -33.02 -32.12 85.37
C VAL A 493 -32.99 -30.75 84.70
N SER A 494 -33.51 -29.72 85.36
CA SER A 494 -33.48 -28.33 84.85
C SER A 494 -32.07 -27.76 84.77
N LEU A 495 -31.20 -28.09 85.73
CA LEU A 495 -29.81 -27.66 85.74
C LEU A 495 -29.02 -28.35 84.62
N ILE A 496 -29.18 -29.67 84.44
CA ILE A 496 -28.53 -30.42 83.36
C ILE A 496 -29.04 -29.95 81.98
N GLY A 497 -30.35 -29.82 81.80
CA GLY A 497 -30.96 -29.34 80.56
C GLY A 497 -30.59 -27.88 80.25
N GLY A 498 -30.57 -27.03 81.27
CA GLY A 498 -30.17 -25.63 81.15
C GLY A 498 -28.70 -25.44 80.75
N VAL A 499 -27.78 -26.19 81.37
CA VAL A 499 -26.34 -26.14 81.05
C VAL A 499 -26.07 -26.67 79.64
N THR A 500 -26.67 -27.81 79.27
CA THR A 500 -26.49 -28.37 77.92
C THR A 500 -27.02 -27.43 76.83
N MET A 501 -28.21 -26.85 77.01
CA MET A 501 -28.78 -25.92 76.03
C MET A 501 -28.03 -24.59 75.97
N THR A 502 -27.61 -24.04 77.12
CA THR A 502 -26.81 -22.81 77.15
C THR A 502 -25.45 -23.02 76.50
N GLY A 503 -24.81 -24.18 76.72
CA GLY A 503 -23.55 -24.55 76.08
C GLY A 503 -23.68 -24.67 74.55
N VAL A 504 -24.69 -25.40 74.07
CA VAL A 504 -24.89 -25.60 72.62
C VAL A 504 -25.32 -24.31 71.91
N LEU A 505 -26.32 -23.59 72.45
CA LEU A 505 -26.79 -22.32 71.85
C LEU A 505 -25.71 -21.23 71.95
N GLY A 506 -25.00 -21.15 73.08
CA GLY A 506 -23.94 -20.18 73.32
C GLY A 506 -22.74 -20.36 72.40
N THR A 507 -22.25 -21.60 72.24
CA THR A 507 -21.13 -21.89 71.32
C THR A 507 -21.50 -21.61 69.87
N MET A 508 -22.70 -22.03 69.43
CA MET A 508 -23.16 -21.79 68.07
C MET A 508 -23.38 -20.30 67.75
N THR A 509 -24.00 -19.53 68.66
CA THR A 509 -24.15 -18.07 68.49
C THR A 509 -22.81 -17.34 68.44
N TYR A 510 -21.85 -17.74 69.27
CA TYR A 510 -20.49 -17.21 69.24
C TYR A 510 -19.84 -17.38 67.86
N TYR A 511 -19.89 -18.58 67.28
CA TYR A 511 -19.32 -18.83 65.95
C TYR A 511 -20.03 -18.06 64.84
N VAL A 512 -21.35 -17.93 64.89
CA VAL A 512 -22.11 -17.14 63.91
C VAL A 512 -21.71 -15.66 63.97
N VAL A 513 -21.61 -15.07 65.17
CA VAL A 513 -21.21 -13.68 65.37
C VAL A 513 -19.76 -13.45 64.93
N LYS A 514 -18.84 -14.35 65.30
CA LYS A 514 -17.44 -14.31 64.86
C LYS A 514 -17.33 -14.36 63.33
N SER A 515 -18.09 -15.23 62.67
CA SER A 515 -18.09 -15.31 61.20
C SER A 515 -18.62 -14.02 60.54
N LYS A 516 -19.68 -13.42 61.09
CA LYS A 516 -20.24 -12.15 60.60
C LYS A 516 -19.28 -10.99 60.80
N ARG A 517 -18.56 -10.93 61.94
CA ARG A 517 -17.54 -9.90 62.21
C ARG A 517 -16.37 -10.01 61.23
N MET A 518 -15.86 -11.21 60.98
CA MET A 518 -14.78 -11.45 60.01
C MET A 518 -15.20 -11.06 58.58
N ARG A 519 -16.44 -11.34 58.17
CA ARG A 519 -16.95 -10.91 56.85
C ARG A 519 -17.07 -9.38 56.73
N LYS A 520 -17.49 -8.67 57.78
CA LYS A 520 -17.55 -7.20 57.79
C LYS A 520 -16.16 -6.57 57.66
N ILE A 521 -15.17 -7.10 58.38
CA ILE A 521 -13.77 -6.62 58.31
C ILE A 521 -13.23 -6.78 56.89
N ARG A 522 -13.37 -7.97 56.28
CA ARG A 522 -12.93 -8.21 54.89
C ARG A 522 -13.62 -7.32 53.85
N LYS A 523 -14.90 -6.97 54.07
CA LYS A 523 -15.62 -6.01 53.19
C LYS A 523 -15.06 -4.59 53.33
N LYS A 524 -14.72 -4.16 54.55
CA LYS A 524 -14.15 -2.83 54.82
C LYS A 524 -12.77 -2.69 54.20
N GLU A 525 -11.92 -3.73 54.28
CA GLU A 525 -10.62 -3.77 53.60
C GLU A 525 -10.75 -3.67 52.07
N LYS A 526 -11.68 -4.42 51.46
CA LYS A 526 -11.91 -4.37 50.01
C LYS A 526 -12.40 -3.00 49.51
N MET A 527 -13.21 -2.28 50.30
CA MET A 527 -13.64 -0.92 49.94
C MET A 527 -12.50 0.11 50.11
N SER A 528 -11.67 -0.02 51.14
CA SER A 528 -10.52 0.88 51.35
C SER A 528 -9.46 0.77 50.24
N ARG A 529 -9.26 -0.43 49.66
CA ARG A 529 -8.33 -0.65 48.54
C ARG A 529 -8.83 -0.07 47.21
N ARG A 530 -10.13 0.14 47.04
CA ARG A 530 -10.73 0.71 45.83
C ARG A 530 -10.63 2.24 45.78
N SER A 531 -10.45 2.89 46.93
CA SER A 531 -10.34 4.36 47.03
C SER A 531 -8.93 4.91 46.78
N GLY A 532 -7.92 4.05 46.63
CA GLY A 532 -6.52 4.46 46.42
C GLY A 532 -6.06 4.53 44.96
N SER A 533 -6.95 4.31 44.00
CA SER A 533 -6.62 4.33 42.56
C SER A 533 -7.60 5.22 41.82
N SER A 534 -7.42 6.54 41.94
CA SER A 534 -8.06 7.53 41.08
C SER A 534 -7.10 7.94 39.96
N SER A 535 -7.30 7.40 38.75
CA SER A 535 -6.91 8.10 37.52
C SER A 535 -8.06 8.00 36.52
N TRP A 536 -8.79 9.11 36.41
CA TRP A 536 -9.38 9.69 35.20
C TRP A 536 -9.66 8.75 34.03
N ILE A 537 -10.95 8.56 33.71
CA ILE A 537 -11.52 8.60 32.35
C ILE A 537 -13.05 8.65 32.46
N ASP A 538 -13.62 9.37 31.50
CA ASP A 538 -14.93 9.99 31.37
C ASP A 538 -16.18 9.17 31.67
N ASN A 539 -17.21 9.93 32.06
CA ASN A 539 -18.60 9.51 32.14
C ASN A 539 -19.21 9.35 30.74
N THR A 540 -19.67 8.14 30.44
CA THR A 540 -20.87 7.96 29.61
C THR A 540 -21.71 6.84 30.19
N GLU A 541 -22.96 7.19 30.49
CA GLU A 541 -24.02 6.32 31.00
C GLU A 541 -24.19 5.05 30.15
N ILE A 542 -23.89 3.89 30.73
CA ILE A 542 -24.53 2.63 30.32
C ILE A 542 -24.86 1.84 31.58
N SER A 543 -26.17 1.58 31.73
CA SER A 543 -26.76 0.69 32.71
C SER A 543 -26.23 -0.73 32.54
N GLU A 544 -25.23 -1.12 33.33
CA GLU A 544 -24.79 -2.50 33.51
C GLU A 544 -24.63 -2.85 35.00
N THR A 545 -25.76 -2.91 35.72
CA THR A 545 -25.80 -3.68 36.96
C THR A 545 -25.88 -5.17 36.61
N GLU A 546 -24.73 -5.83 36.44
CA GLU A 546 -24.44 -7.26 36.74
C GLU A 546 -23.22 -7.84 35.96
N LEU A 547 -22.21 -7.05 35.60
CA LEU A 547 -21.01 -7.59 34.92
C LEU A 547 -19.65 -7.28 35.58
N ASN A 548 -19.56 -7.15 36.91
CA ASN A 548 -18.27 -6.97 37.58
C ASN A 548 -18.13 -7.78 38.88
N GLN A 549 -18.22 -9.09 38.76
CA GLN A 549 -17.78 -10.00 39.82
C GLN A 549 -17.05 -11.23 39.29
N VAL A 550 -16.19 -11.07 38.28
CA VAL A 550 -15.31 -12.15 37.84
C VAL A 550 -13.99 -11.57 37.31
N TYR A 551 -13.16 -10.97 38.16
CA TYR A 551 -11.70 -10.89 37.97
C TYR A 551 -11.08 -10.39 39.29
N ALA A 552 -10.64 -11.33 40.13
CA ALA A 552 -9.53 -11.20 41.06
C ALA A 552 -9.43 -12.55 41.80
N LEU A 553 -8.30 -13.24 41.56
CA LEU A 553 -7.83 -14.43 42.26
C LEU A 553 -7.95 -14.31 43.79
#